data_AF-A0A7Y3LLB0-F1
#
_entry.id   AF-A0A7Y3LLB0-F1
#
_cell.length_a   1.000
_cell.length_b   1.000
_cell.length_c   1.000
_cell.angle_alpha   90.00
_cell.angle_beta   90.00
_cell.angle_gamma   90.00
#
_symmetry.space_group_name_H-M   'P 1'
#
loop_
_entity.id
_entity.type
_entity.pdbx_description
1 polymer ?
#
loop_
_entity_poly.entity_id
_entity_poly.type
_entity_poly.pdbx_seq_one_letter_code
_entity_poly.pdbx_strand_id
1 'polypeptide(L)' 'MDRMQINVRLDAELATRIDEKRTQLQKELGRIPTRSEVVRMALERFLGKEPRRSRNA' A
#
# COMPACT_ATOMS: atom_id res chain seq x y z
N MET A 1 1.13 -19.66 -2.42
CA MET A 1 0.03 -18.87 -1.81
C MET A 1 -0.48 -17.92 -2.87
N ASP A 2 -1.74 -18.06 -3.26
CA ASP A 2 -2.32 -17.26 -4.33
C ASP A 2 -2.36 -15.78 -3.97
N ARG A 3 -1.91 -14.94 -4.90
CA ARG A 3 -2.10 -13.49 -4.85
C ARG A 3 -3.40 -13.19 -5.56
N MET A 4 -4.41 -12.77 -4.81
CA MET A 4 -5.69 -12.31 -5.35
C MET A 4 -5.63 -10.79 -5.55
N GLN A 5 -6.11 -10.33 -6.71
CA GLN A 5 -6.26 -8.91 -7.02
C GLN A 5 -7.71 -8.48 -6.83
N ILE A 6 -7.91 -7.23 -6.37
CA ILE A 6 -9.22 -6.60 -6.26
C ILE A 6 -9.19 -5.26 -7.00
N ASN A 7 -10.34 -4.86 -7.55
CA ASN A 7 -10.54 -3.53 -8.10
C ASN A 7 -11.23 -2.65 -7.06
N VAL A 8 -10.70 -1.44 -6.83
CA VAL A 8 -11.25 -0.49 -5.86
C VAL A 8 -11.67 0.78 -6.59
N ARG A 9 -12.89 1.23 -6.35
CA ARG A 9 -13.38 2.54 -6.83
C ARG A 9 -12.96 3.61 -5.84
N LEU A 10 -12.36 4.68 -6.34
CA LEU A 10 -11.84 5.80 -5.55
C LEU A 10 -12.33 7.10 -6.19
N ASP A 11 -12.61 8.10 -5.38
CA ASP A 11 -12.74 9.47 -5.88
C ASP A 11 -11.34 10.09 -6.15
N ALA A 12 -11.35 11.26 -6.79
CA ALA A 12 -10.12 11.95 -7.18
C ALA A 12 -9.30 12.40 -5.97
N GLU A 13 -9.97 12.78 -4.87
CA GLU A 13 -9.30 13.20 -3.64
C GLU A 13 -8.52 12.03 -3.03
N LEU A 14 -9.16 10.87 -2.89
CA LEU A 14 -8.56 9.69 -2.31
C LEU A 14 -7.41 9.16 -3.17
N ALA A 15 -7.54 9.21 -4.50
CA ALA A 15 -6.44 8.87 -5.41
C ALA A 15 -5.22 9.79 -5.19
N THR A 16 -5.46 11.09 -5.02
CA THR A 16 -4.41 12.09 -4.73
C THR A 16 -3.72 11.81 -3.40
N ARG A 17 -4.51 11.55 -2.35
CA ARG A 17 -3.98 11.23 -1.01
C ARG A 17 -3.16 9.94 -1.00
N ILE A 18 -3.52 8.96 -1.83
CA ILE A 18 -2.71 7.75 -2.03
C ILE A 18 -1.36 8.12 -2.66
N ASP A 19 -1.33 8.97 -3.68
CA ASP A 19 -0.08 9.39 -4.32
C ASP A 19 0.83 10.20 -3.39
N GLU A 20 0.27 11.10 -2.60
CA GLU A 20 1.02 11.79 -1.54
C GLU A 20 1.63 10.79 -0.54
N LYS A 21 0.84 9.79 -0.13
CA LYS A 21 1.31 8.80 0.83
C LYS A 21 2.44 7.94 0.26
N ARG A 22 2.42 7.65 -1.04
CA ARG A 22 3.52 6.95 -1.73
C ARG A 22 4.82 7.73 -1.60
N THR A 23 4.79 9.04 -1.84
CA THR A 23 5.97 9.91 -1.70
C THR A 23 6.45 9.98 -0.25
N GLN A 24 5.54 10.04 0.72
CA GLN A 24 5.92 10.02 2.15
C GLN A 24 6.64 8.71 2.53
N LEU A 25 6.12 7.57 2.09
CA LEU A 25 6.67 6.25 2.39
C LEU A 25 8.00 5.97 1.69
N GLN A 26 8.38 6.74 0.68
CA GLN A 26 9.70 6.62 0.04
C GLN A 26 10.84 6.74 1.06
N LYS A 27 10.70 7.65 2.03
CA LYS A 27 11.70 7.87 3.08
C LYS A 27 11.87 6.65 3.98
N GLU A 28 10.80 5.90 4.21
CA GLU A 28 10.78 4.74 5.10
C GLU A 28 11.19 3.46 4.37
N LEU A 29 10.80 3.31 3.09
CA LEU A 29 10.99 2.08 2.31
C LEU A 29 12.23 2.11 1.39
N GLY A 30 12.88 3.26 1.23
CA GLY A 30 13.98 3.47 0.27
C GLY A 30 13.54 3.46 -1.20
N ARG A 31 12.25 3.27 -1.48
CA ARG A 31 11.63 3.30 -2.81
C ARG A 31 10.21 3.84 -2.73
N ILE A 32 9.74 4.43 -3.82
CA ILE A 32 8.33 4.83 -3.92
C ILE A 32 7.47 3.56 -4.09
N PRO A 33 6.59 3.21 -3.12
CA PRO A 33 5.70 2.06 -3.28
C PRO A 33 4.67 2.33 -4.38
N THR A 34 4.11 1.26 -4.94
CA THR A 34 2.98 1.35 -5.87
C THR A 34 1.69 1.73 -5.13
N ARG A 35 0.67 2.21 -5.85
CA ARG A 35 -0.66 2.48 -5.27
C ARG A 35 -1.25 1.23 -4.61
N SER A 36 -1.14 0.08 -5.27
CA SER A 36 -1.62 -1.20 -4.73
C SER A 36 -0.90 -1.60 -3.44
N GLU A 37 0.40 -1.32 -3.31
CA GLU A 37 1.12 -1.55 -2.05
C GLU A 37 0.61 -0.65 -0.93
N VAL A 38 0.36 0.64 -1.21
CA VAL A 38 -0.20 1.56 -0.21
C VAL A 38 -1.59 1.12 0.24
N VAL A 39 -2.46 0.74 -0.69
CA VAL A 39 -3.80 0.22 -0.37
C VAL A 39 -3.68 -1.08 0.43
N ARG A 40 -2.80 -2.00 0.05
CA ARG A 40 -2.55 -3.24 0.80
C ARG A 40 -2.09 -2.96 2.22
N MET A 41 -1.10 -2.08 2.41
CA MET A 41 -0.59 -1.72 3.75
C MET A 41 -1.66 -1.06 4.60
N ALA A 42 -2.50 -0.20 4.01
CA ALA A 42 -3.62 0.42 4.69
C ALA A 42 -4.67 -0.61 5.14
N LEU A 43 -5.05 -1.54 4.26
CA LEU A 43 -5.98 -2.62 4.57
C LEU A 43 -5.43 -3.57 5.64
N GLU A 44 -4.14 -3.95 5.56
CA GLU A 44 -3.49 -4.79 6.57
C GLU A 44 -3.53 -4.11 7.94
N ARG A 45 -3.17 -2.83 8.01
CA ARG A 45 -3.24 -2.05 9.25
C ARG A 45 -4.67 -1.93 9.78
N PHE A 46 -5.64 -1.63 8.90
CA PHE A 46 -7.04 -1.47 9.28
C PHE A 46 -7.65 -2.78 9.82
N LEU A 47 -7.28 -3.92 9.22
CA LEU A 47 -7.77 -5.24 9.61
C LEU A 47 -6.93 -5.92 10.70
N GLY A 48 -5.95 -5.22 11.28
CA GLY A 48 -5.10 -5.76 12.35
C GLY A 48 -4.16 -6.89 11.90
N LYS A 49 -3.83 -6.99 10.61
CA LYS A 49 -2.78 -7.88 10.11
C LYS A 49 -1.43 -7.19 10.19
N GLU A 50 -0.48 -7.80 10.89
CA GLU A 50 0.90 -7.32 10.84
C GLU A 50 1.43 -7.39 9.40
N PRO A 51 2.10 -6.32 8.90
CA PRO A 51 2.68 -6.35 7.57
C PRO A 51 3.70 -7.48 7.52
N ARG A 52 3.50 -8.45 6.63
CA ARG A 52 4.49 -9.50 6.39
C ARG A 52 5.79 -8.82 5.98
N ARG A 53 6.78 -8.80 6.88
CA ARG A 53 8.15 -8.40 6.53
C ARG A 53 8.56 -9.24 5.32
N SER A 54 8.76 -8.59 4.18
CA SER A 54 9.27 -9.25 2.98
C SER A 54 10.63 -9.83 3.34
N ARG A 55 10.70 -11.14 3.52
CA ARG A 55 11.97 -11.87 3.49
C ARG A 55 12.45 -11.83 2.06
N ASN A 56 13.27 -10.84 1.73
CA ASN A 56 14.18 -10.97 0.60
C ASN A 56 15.27 -11.94 1.07
N ALA A 57 15.27 -13.14 0.48
CA ALA A 57 16.39 -14.05 0.42
C ALA A 57 16.78 -14.17 -1.05
#